data_AF-A0A6G1KFD3-F1
#
_entry.id   AF-A0A6G1KFD3-F1
#
_cell.length_a   1.000
_cell.length_b   1.000
_cell.length_c   1.000
_cell.angle_alpha   90.00
_cell.angle_beta   90.00
_cell.angle_gamma   90.00
#
_symmetry.space_group_name_H-M   'P 1'
#
loop_
_entity.id
_entity.type
_entity.pdbx_description
1 polymer ?
#
loop_
_entity_poly.entity_id
_entity_poly.type
_entity_poly.pdbx_seq_one_letter_code
_entity_poly.pdbx_strand_id
1 'polypeptide(L)'
;MALPVNHDPPASSTFEQPALPKLSSTPTVHPGCCLALSAPLLTFISSVLPPPPHLALSIGSGYGLFEALLLASPYTLNIIGVEVHPSPNQYLPPSNHESVSGSRFLHPLAAKAKAWLFIYPRRVGMITEYFDAYGDTHVETVVWVGPKADWEDYKGCFGQRWTVDVESVDEVGGRAWELIALARKKAAR
;
A
#
# COMPACT_ATOMS: atom_id res chain seq x y z
N MET A 1 -41.23 33.07 -23.14
CA MET A 1 -41.43 32.44 -21.82
C MET A 1 -40.62 31.15 -21.85
N ALA A 2 -39.40 31.16 -21.30
CA ALA A 2 -38.48 30.01 -21.35
C ALA A 2 -38.72 29.14 -20.10
N LEU A 3 -38.87 27.83 -20.30
CA LEU A 3 -39.03 26.86 -19.21
C LEU A 3 -37.70 26.70 -18.46
N PRO A 4 -37.71 26.57 -17.12
CA PRO A 4 -36.49 26.33 -16.37
C PRO A 4 -36.00 24.91 -16.63
N VAL A 5 -34.73 24.79 -17.03
CA VAL A 5 -34.02 23.52 -17.09
C VAL A 5 -33.67 23.14 -15.65
N ASN A 6 -34.34 22.12 -15.11
CA ASN A 6 -33.93 21.51 -13.85
C ASN A 6 -32.57 20.83 -14.06
N HIS A 7 -31.52 21.38 -13.46
CA HIS A 7 -30.29 20.66 -13.20
C HIS A 7 -30.52 19.80 -11.96
N ASP A 8 -30.93 18.55 -12.16
CA ASP A 8 -30.75 17.55 -11.12
C ASP A 8 -29.23 17.40 -10.88
N PRO A 9 -28.76 17.47 -9.62
CA PRO A 9 -27.38 17.14 -9.32
C PRO A 9 -27.13 15.67 -9.72
N PRO A 10 -25.96 15.33 -10.29
CA PRO A 10 -25.66 13.95 -10.62
C PRO A 10 -25.76 13.10 -9.35
N ALA A 11 -26.51 12.00 -9.44
CA ALA A 11 -26.66 11.05 -8.35
C ALA A 11 -25.26 10.67 -7.84
N SER A 12 -24.99 10.98 -6.57
CA SER A 12 -23.81 10.53 -5.85
C SER A 12 -23.74 9.00 -5.97
N SER A 13 -22.85 8.49 -6.80
CA SER A 13 -22.61 7.05 -6.92
C SER A 13 -22.12 6.57 -5.56
N THR A 14 -22.98 5.88 -4.82
CA THR A 14 -22.60 5.23 -3.57
C THR A 14 -21.63 4.11 -3.92
N PHE A 15 -20.38 4.24 -3.50
CA PHE A 15 -19.42 3.16 -3.62
C PHE A 15 -19.91 1.95 -2.82
N GLU A 16 -20.18 0.85 -3.49
CA GLU A 16 -20.53 -0.42 -2.85
C GLU A 16 -19.27 -1.29 -2.79
N GLN A 17 -18.72 -1.45 -1.59
CA GLN A 17 -17.53 -2.27 -1.39
C GLN A 17 -17.88 -3.76 -1.52
N PRO A 18 -17.18 -4.53 -2.37
CA PRO A 18 -17.33 -5.98 -2.38
C PRO A 18 -16.99 -6.61 -1.02
N ALA A 19 -17.61 -7.74 -0.71
CA ALA A 19 -17.33 -8.47 0.53
C ALA A 19 -15.85 -8.88 0.61
N LEU A 20 -15.23 -8.63 1.77
CA LEU A 20 -13.86 -9.02 2.03
C LEU A 20 -13.76 -10.52 2.29
N PRO A 21 -12.73 -11.21 1.75
CA PRO A 21 -12.53 -12.63 2.00
C PRO A 21 -12.18 -12.87 3.47
N LYS A 22 -12.66 -13.99 4.03
CA LYS A 22 -12.22 -14.45 5.34
C LYS A 22 -10.84 -15.06 5.21
N LEU A 23 -9.85 -14.47 5.87
CA LEU A 23 -8.49 -14.98 5.85
C LEU A 23 -8.33 -16.18 6.77
N SER A 24 -7.50 -17.13 6.34
CA SER A 24 -7.06 -18.28 7.14
C SER A 24 -5.61 -18.10 7.57
N SER A 25 -5.06 -19.07 8.31
CA SER A 25 -3.62 -19.14 8.57
C SER A 25 -2.79 -19.50 7.34
N THR A 26 -3.42 -20.07 6.29
CA THR A 26 -2.73 -20.49 5.07
C THR A 26 -2.72 -19.37 4.03
N PRO A 27 -1.54 -18.98 3.48
CA PRO A 27 -1.44 -17.96 2.45
C PRO A 27 -2.19 -18.33 1.19
N THR A 28 -3.14 -17.50 0.78
CA THR A 28 -4.03 -17.75 -0.36
C THR A 28 -3.95 -16.60 -1.36
N VAL A 29 -3.82 -16.94 -2.65
CA VAL A 29 -3.83 -15.94 -3.73
C VAL A 29 -5.28 -15.57 -4.03
N HIS A 30 -5.54 -14.27 -4.15
CA HIS A 30 -6.84 -13.74 -4.52
C HIS A 30 -6.75 -13.03 -5.88
N PRO A 31 -7.78 -13.11 -6.73
CA PRO A 31 -7.81 -12.36 -7.98
C PRO A 31 -7.56 -10.86 -7.73
N GLY A 32 -6.66 -10.26 -8.52
CA GLY A 32 -6.31 -8.84 -8.39
C GLY A 32 -5.37 -8.49 -7.23
N CYS A 33 -4.87 -9.47 -6.46
CA CYS A 33 -3.87 -9.27 -5.43
C CYS A 33 -2.65 -10.18 -5.68
N CYS A 34 -1.47 -9.58 -5.86
CA CYS A 34 -0.25 -10.33 -6.16
C CYS A 34 0.31 -11.05 -4.91
N LEU A 35 0.08 -10.48 -3.73
CA LEU A 35 0.51 -11.03 -2.46
C LEU A 35 -0.47 -12.14 -2.03
N ALA A 36 0.05 -13.30 -1.67
CA ALA A 36 -0.79 -14.33 -1.04
C ALA A 36 -1.16 -13.88 0.39
N LEU A 37 -2.45 -13.78 0.68
CA LEU A 37 -2.96 -13.21 1.92
C LEU A 37 -3.24 -14.30 2.97
N SER A 38 -2.93 -13.99 4.22
CA SER A 38 -3.26 -14.79 5.39
C SER A 38 -3.45 -13.90 6.61
N ALA A 39 -4.16 -14.38 7.63
CA ALA A 39 -4.36 -13.63 8.87
C ALA A 39 -3.05 -13.36 9.64
N PRO A 40 -2.07 -14.30 9.72
CA PRO A 40 -0.76 -14.00 10.30
C PRO A 40 -0.01 -12.90 9.55
N LEU A 41 -0.04 -12.91 8.22
CA LEU A 41 0.64 -11.90 7.41
C LEU A 41 0.09 -10.50 7.66
N LEU A 42 -1.24 -10.34 7.65
CA LEU A 42 -1.83 -9.04 7.93
C LEU A 42 -1.61 -8.59 9.38
N THR A 43 -1.60 -9.52 10.33
CA THR A 43 -1.23 -9.24 11.73
C THR A 43 0.20 -8.71 11.83
N PHE A 44 1.15 -9.36 11.14
CA PHE A 44 2.53 -8.91 11.09
C PHE A 44 2.64 -7.50 10.48
N ILE A 45 2.08 -7.30 9.29
CA ILE A 45 2.09 -5.99 8.62
C ILE A 45 1.47 -4.92 9.52
N SER A 46 0.31 -5.20 10.13
CA SER A 46 -0.34 -4.26 11.03
C SER A 46 0.50 -3.93 12.26
N SER A 47 1.35 -4.85 12.73
CA SER A 47 2.21 -4.63 13.91
C SER A 47 3.42 -3.73 13.63
N VAL A 48 3.87 -3.66 12.37
CA VAL A 48 5.03 -2.86 11.97
C VAL A 48 4.64 -1.49 11.41
N LEU A 49 3.37 -1.32 11.03
CA LEU A 49 2.83 -0.04 10.60
C LEU A 49 2.48 0.87 11.78
N PRO A 50 2.56 2.20 11.60
CA PRO A 50 2.20 3.13 12.65
C PRO A 50 0.69 3.06 12.93
N PRO A 51 0.26 3.12 14.21
CA PRO A 51 -1.16 3.10 14.54
C PRO A 51 -1.84 4.43 14.14
N PRO A 52 -3.18 4.46 14.01
CA PRO A 52 -3.92 5.71 13.88
C PRO A 52 -3.56 6.72 14.98
N PRO A 53 -3.53 8.04 14.69
CA PRO A 53 -4.01 8.68 13.46
C PRO A 53 -2.98 8.73 12.32
N HIS A 54 -1.80 8.12 12.48
CA HIS A 54 -0.72 8.24 11.48
C HIS A 54 -1.07 7.54 10.17
N LEU A 55 -0.78 8.21 9.06
CA LEU A 55 -1.08 7.71 7.72
C LEU A 55 -0.01 6.71 7.25
N ALA A 56 -0.48 5.55 6.76
CA ALA A 56 0.26 4.67 5.88
C ALA A 56 -0.19 4.88 4.42
N LEU A 57 0.75 4.95 3.48
CA LEU A 57 0.45 5.09 2.06
C LEU A 57 0.84 3.81 1.32
N SER A 58 -0.13 3.12 0.72
CA SER A 58 0.15 1.99 -0.17
C SER A 58 0.30 2.47 -1.60
N ILE A 59 1.47 2.24 -2.21
CA ILE A 59 1.82 2.74 -3.53
C ILE A 59 1.75 1.58 -4.53
N GLY A 60 0.84 1.69 -5.50
CA GLY A 60 0.50 0.60 -6.41
C GLY A 60 -0.51 -0.36 -5.76
N SER A 61 -1.61 0.17 -5.21
CA SER A 61 -2.60 -0.61 -4.46
C SER A 61 -3.39 -1.61 -5.30
N GLY A 62 -3.28 -1.57 -6.63
CA GLY A 62 -4.00 -2.44 -7.54
C GLY A 62 -5.51 -2.39 -7.30
N TYR A 63 -6.11 -3.54 -7.00
CA TYR A 63 -7.55 -3.65 -6.79
C TYR A 63 -7.97 -3.14 -5.39
N GLY A 64 -7.02 -2.88 -4.49
CA GLY A 64 -7.28 -2.36 -3.15
C GLY A 64 -7.63 -3.41 -2.09
N LEU A 65 -7.58 -4.71 -2.42
CA LEU A 65 -8.02 -5.78 -1.52
C LEU A 65 -7.18 -5.84 -0.24
N PHE A 66 -5.85 -5.76 -0.38
CA PHE A 66 -4.92 -5.86 0.73
C PHE A 66 -5.12 -4.70 1.72
N GLU A 67 -5.24 -3.49 1.20
CA GLU A 67 -5.46 -2.28 1.99
C GLU A 67 -6.85 -2.29 2.64
N ALA A 68 -7.89 -2.74 1.93
CA ALA A 68 -9.23 -2.84 2.48
C ALA A 68 -9.32 -3.82 3.64
N LEU A 69 -8.54 -4.91 3.62
CA LEU A 69 -8.43 -5.83 4.76
C LEU A 69 -7.73 -5.17 5.95
N LEU A 70 -6.71 -4.34 5.73
CA LEU A 70 -6.03 -3.58 6.79
C LEU A 70 -6.85 -2.41 7.35
N LEU A 71 -7.79 -1.86 6.57
CA LEU A 71 -8.79 -0.87 7.03
C LEU A 71 -9.86 -1.52 7.92
N ALA A 72 -10.21 -2.77 7.65
CA ALA A 72 -11.26 -3.48 8.38
C ALA A 72 -10.81 -3.92 9.78
N SER A 73 -11.79 -4.24 10.64
CA SER A 73 -11.54 -4.90 11.91
C SER A 73 -10.88 -6.28 11.68
N PRO A 74 -9.85 -6.66 12.44
CA PRO A 74 -9.39 -6.04 13.69
C PRO A 74 -8.28 -4.97 13.55
N TYR A 75 -7.78 -4.68 12.34
CA TYR A 75 -6.58 -3.88 12.15
C TYR A 75 -6.85 -2.37 12.20
N THR A 76 -7.91 -1.91 11.55
CA THR A 76 -8.40 -0.51 11.62
C THR A 76 -7.33 0.55 11.38
N LEU A 77 -6.38 0.28 10.47
CA LEU A 77 -5.28 1.20 10.16
C LEU A 77 -5.78 2.44 9.41
N ASN A 78 -5.03 3.55 9.49
CA ASN A 78 -5.26 4.70 8.62
C ASN A 78 -4.41 4.55 7.36
N ILE A 79 -4.97 3.92 6.32
CA ILE A 79 -4.28 3.65 5.06
C ILE A 79 -5.00 4.30 3.87
N ILE A 80 -4.21 4.85 2.94
CA ILE A 80 -4.66 5.33 1.63
C ILE A 80 -3.91 4.54 0.56
N GLY A 81 -4.65 3.96 -0.39
CA GLY A 81 -4.08 3.29 -1.56
C GLY A 81 -3.98 4.23 -2.76
N VAL A 82 -2.80 4.27 -3.38
CA VAL A 82 -2.53 5.05 -4.60
C VAL A 82 -2.37 4.08 -5.77
N GLU A 83 -3.09 4.34 -6.87
CA GLU A 83 -2.94 3.57 -8.12
C GLU A 83 -2.97 4.48 -9.35
N VAL A 84 -2.43 3.99 -10.47
CA VAL A 84 -2.44 4.71 -11.75
C VAL A 84 -3.86 4.78 -12.31
N HIS A 85 -4.26 5.94 -12.84
CA HIS A 85 -5.52 6.13 -13.54
C HIS A 85 -5.44 5.59 -14.99
N PRO A 86 -6.48 4.91 -15.51
CA PRO A 86 -7.68 4.47 -14.81
C PRO A 86 -7.38 3.36 -13.79
N SER A 87 -7.86 3.56 -12.56
CA SER A 87 -7.58 2.65 -11.45
C SER A 87 -8.47 1.41 -11.53
N PRO A 88 -7.91 0.19 -11.35
CA PRO A 88 -8.68 -1.03 -11.25
C PRO A 88 -9.23 -1.27 -9.83
N ASN A 89 -9.14 -0.30 -8.93
CA ASN A 89 -9.61 -0.42 -7.56
C ASN A 89 -11.09 -0.87 -7.50
N GLN A 90 -11.34 -1.88 -6.68
CA GLN A 90 -12.68 -2.42 -6.41
C GLN A 90 -13.01 -2.36 -4.93
N TYR A 91 -12.01 -2.40 -4.05
CA TYR A 91 -12.21 -2.63 -2.63
C TYR A 91 -12.04 -1.38 -1.77
N LEU A 92 -11.25 -0.40 -2.18
CA LEU A 92 -11.07 0.82 -1.39
C LEU A 92 -12.19 1.83 -1.64
N PRO A 93 -12.82 2.38 -0.59
CA PRO A 93 -13.74 3.48 -0.75
C PRO A 93 -13.03 4.74 -1.27
N PRO A 94 -13.74 5.68 -1.91
CA PRO A 94 -13.13 6.92 -2.43
C PRO A 94 -12.36 7.74 -1.39
N SER A 95 -12.73 7.65 -0.11
CA SER A 95 -12.01 8.32 0.99
C SER A 95 -10.63 7.75 1.30
N ASN A 96 -10.35 6.53 0.82
CA ASN A 96 -9.12 5.79 1.09
C ASN A 96 -8.39 5.41 -0.20
N HIS A 97 -8.78 6.02 -1.32
CA HIS A 97 -8.19 5.76 -2.62
C HIS A 97 -7.83 7.07 -3.31
N GLU A 98 -6.59 7.15 -3.78
CA GLU A 98 -6.08 8.24 -4.59
C GLU A 98 -5.53 7.69 -5.89
N SER A 99 -5.38 8.56 -6.89
CA SER A 99 -4.81 8.15 -8.18
C SER A 99 -3.75 9.09 -8.72
N VAL A 100 -2.88 8.55 -9.57
CA VAL A 100 -1.87 9.30 -10.32
C VAL A 100 -2.05 9.10 -11.81
N SER A 101 -1.67 10.08 -12.62
CA SER A 101 -1.91 10.06 -14.08
C SER A 101 -1.04 9.07 -14.86
N GLY A 102 -0.11 8.37 -14.22
CA GLY A 102 0.79 7.43 -14.87
C GLY A 102 1.80 6.80 -13.90
N SER A 103 2.46 5.74 -14.34
CA SER A 103 3.39 4.93 -13.52
C SER A 103 4.71 5.62 -13.12
N ARG A 104 4.92 6.86 -13.55
CA ARG A 104 6.08 7.71 -13.21
C ARG A 104 5.70 8.93 -12.37
N PHE A 105 4.42 9.09 -12.05
CA PHE A 105 3.96 10.18 -11.21
C PHE A 105 3.97 9.74 -9.75
N LEU A 106 4.43 10.64 -8.88
CA LEU A 106 4.46 10.42 -7.44
C LEU A 106 3.28 11.13 -6.79
N HIS A 107 2.69 10.51 -5.77
CA HIS A 107 1.59 11.12 -5.03
C HIS A 107 2.11 11.95 -3.85
N PRO A 108 1.72 13.24 -3.70
CA PRO A 108 2.28 14.13 -2.69
C PRO A 108 1.90 13.75 -1.25
N LEU A 109 0.90 12.89 -1.02
CA LEU A 109 0.62 12.35 0.31
C LEU A 109 1.80 11.57 0.89
N ALA A 110 2.74 11.09 0.07
CA ALA A 110 3.94 10.44 0.57
C ALA A 110 4.76 11.35 1.50
N ALA A 111 4.75 12.67 1.27
CA ALA A 111 5.42 13.64 2.14
C ALA A 111 4.81 13.74 3.56
N LYS A 112 3.57 13.28 3.73
CA LYS A 112 2.79 13.33 4.98
C LYS A 112 2.66 11.97 5.65
N ALA A 113 2.85 10.89 4.92
CA ALA A 113 2.72 9.54 5.43
C ALA A 113 3.89 9.19 6.34
N LYS A 114 3.61 8.53 7.47
CA LYS A 114 4.61 7.98 8.37
C LYS A 114 5.15 6.63 7.89
N ALA A 115 4.35 5.91 7.10
CA ALA A 115 4.78 4.67 6.48
C ALA A 115 4.42 4.59 5.01
N TRP A 116 5.27 3.93 4.24
CA TRP A 116 4.98 3.57 2.85
C TRP A 116 4.97 2.06 2.68
N LEU A 117 4.05 1.56 1.87
CA LEU A 117 4.00 0.17 1.44
C LEU A 117 4.24 0.08 -0.05
N PHE A 118 5.20 -0.76 -0.43
CA PHE A 118 5.49 -1.17 -1.80
C PHE A 118 5.27 -2.68 -1.90
N ILE A 119 4.05 -3.08 -2.27
CA ILE A 119 3.67 -4.49 -2.40
C ILE A 119 3.74 -4.88 -3.87
N TYR A 120 4.63 -5.80 -4.22
CA TYR A 120 4.94 -6.19 -5.60
C TYR A 120 5.15 -4.97 -6.53
N PRO A 121 6.06 -4.04 -6.17
CA PRO A 121 6.31 -2.88 -7.01
C PRO A 121 6.82 -3.31 -8.38
N ARG A 122 6.34 -2.64 -9.44
CA ARG A 122 6.67 -3.03 -10.83
C ARG A 122 8.02 -2.50 -11.32
N ARG A 123 8.63 -1.57 -10.59
CA ARG A 123 9.86 -0.91 -11.03
C ARG A 123 10.68 -0.41 -9.84
N VAL A 124 11.98 -0.71 -9.87
CA VAL A 124 12.99 -0.19 -8.94
C VAL A 124 12.98 1.34 -8.91
N GLY A 125 12.97 1.96 -10.09
CA GLY A 125 13.05 3.42 -10.20
C GLY A 125 11.93 4.18 -9.50
N MET A 126 10.72 3.61 -9.36
CA MET A 126 9.64 4.27 -8.60
C MET A 126 10.00 4.41 -7.13
N ILE A 127 10.60 3.38 -6.53
CA ILE A 127 11.00 3.41 -5.12
C ILE A 127 12.07 4.49 -4.90
N THR A 128 13.08 4.52 -5.77
CA THR A 128 14.11 5.56 -5.76
C THR A 128 13.51 6.95 -5.91
N GLU A 129 12.60 7.15 -6.88
CA GLU A 129 11.91 8.42 -7.12
C GLU A 129 11.11 8.88 -5.87
N TYR A 130 10.42 7.98 -5.17
CA TYR A 130 9.73 8.30 -3.91
C TYR A 130 10.71 8.67 -2.78
N PHE A 131 11.82 7.93 -2.61
CA PHE A 131 12.83 8.24 -1.60
C PHE A 131 13.53 9.58 -1.87
N ASP A 132 13.84 9.88 -3.12
CA ASP A 132 14.49 11.14 -3.50
C ASP A 132 13.56 12.33 -3.29
N ALA A 133 12.27 12.19 -3.63
CA ALA A 133 11.30 13.27 -3.49
C ALA A 133 10.84 13.49 -2.04
N TYR A 134 10.66 12.42 -1.26
CA TYR A 134 9.93 12.47 0.01
C TYR A 134 10.62 11.74 1.17
N GLY A 135 11.74 11.04 0.96
CA GLY A 135 12.37 10.19 1.98
C GLY A 135 12.85 10.94 3.22
N ASP A 136 13.15 12.24 3.08
CA ASP A 136 13.57 13.10 4.19
C ASP A 136 12.41 13.77 4.94
N THR A 137 11.17 13.49 4.55
CA THR A 137 9.96 14.02 5.21
C THR A 137 9.55 13.17 6.42
N HIS A 138 8.25 12.92 6.60
CA HIS A 138 7.65 12.26 7.76
C HIS A 138 7.77 10.73 7.75
N VAL A 139 8.19 10.12 6.65
CA VAL A 139 8.29 8.67 6.56
C VAL A 139 9.35 8.15 7.53
N GLU A 140 8.95 7.17 8.35
CA GLU A 140 9.77 6.52 9.38
C GLU A 140 9.93 5.02 9.10
N THR A 141 8.93 4.42 8.46
CA THR A 141 8.90 2.99 8.11
C THR A 141 8.56 2.81 6.63
N VAL A 142 9.31 1.95 5.93
CA VAL A 142 8.94 1.50 4.58
C VAL A 142 8.88 -0.02 4.59
N VAL A 143 7.77 -0.54 4.10
CA VAL A 143 7.55 -1.98 3.91
C VAL A 143 7.64 -2.27 2.43
N TRP A 144 8.58 -3.13 2.04
CA TRP A 144 8.64 -3.70 0.71
C TRP A 144 8.32 -5.18 0.78
N VAL A 145 7.44 -5.66 -0.11
CA VAL A 145 7.13 -7.09 -0.24
C VAL A 145 7.17 -7.48 -1.70
N GLY A 146 7.85 -8.58 -2.01
CA GLY A 146 7.93 -9.09 -3.37
C GLY A 146 8.65 -10.44 -3.45
N PRO A 147 8.90 -10.96 -4.65
CA PRO A 147 9.65 -12.19 -4.84
C PRO A 147 11.07 -12.08 -4.30
N LYS A 148 11.58 -13.15 -3.67
CA LYS A 148 12.98 -13.26 -3.22
C LYS A 148 13.97 -13.00 -4.36
N ALA A 149 13.64 -13.43 -5.58
CA ALA A 149 14.46 -13.26 -6.78
C ALA A 149 14.66 -11.78 -7.16
N ASP A 150 13.69 -10.92 -6.85
CA ASP A 150 13.72 -9.51 -7.24
C ASP A 150 14.48 -8.66 -6.21
N TRP A 151 14.67 -9.15 -4.98
CA TRP A 151 15.21 -8.35 -3.88
C TRP A 151 16.58 -7.72 -4.18
N GLU A 152 17.44 -8.42 -4.91
CA GLU A 152 18.77 -7.93 -5.30
C GLU A 152 18.71 -6.63 -6.11
N ASP A 153 17.68 -6.45 -6.94
CA ASP A 153 17.47 -5.25 -7.74
C ASP A 153 16.95 -4.07 -6.88
N TYR A 154 16.21 -4.38 -5.80
CA TYR A 154 15.54 -3.38 -4.98
C TYR A 154 16.35 -2.91 -3.76
N LYS A 155 17.21 -3.76 -3.19
CA LYS A 155 17.92 -3.45 -1.93
C LYS A 155 18.73 -2.15 -1.97
N GLY A 156 19.23 -1.77 -3.16
CA GLY A 156 19.96 -0.53 -3.36
C GLY A 156 19.13 0.74 -3.13
N CYS A 157 17.81 0.68 -3.26
CA CYS A 157 16.91 1.83 -3.13
C CYS A 157 16.96 2.48 -1.74
N PHE A 158 17.22 1.69 -0.71
CA PHE A 158 17.18 2.15 0.69
C PHE A 158 18.46 2.90 1.11
N GLY A 159 19.55 2.77 0.32
CA GLY A 159 20.81 3.48 0.54
C GLY A 159 21.36 3.34 1.98
N GLN A 160 22.07 4.37 2.45
CA GLN A 160 22.69 4.36 3.79
C GLN A 160 21.81 4.97 4.89
N ARG A 161 20.72 5.67 4.53
CA ARG A 161 19.85 6.40 5.47
C ARG A 161 18.91 5.49 6.25
N TRP A 162 18.69 4.29 5.75
CA TRP A 162 17.73 3.32 6.30
C TRP A 162 18.47 2.10 6.87
N THR A 163 17.95 1.56 7.96
CA THR A 163 18.30 0.22 8.43
C THR A 163 17.25 -0.72 7.87
N VAL A 164 17.67 -1.74 7.14
CA VAL A 164 16.78 -2.67 6.46
C VAL A 164 16.93 -4.04 7.09
N ASP A 165 15.85 -4.50 7.72
CA ASP A 165 15.70 -5.87 8.21
C ASP A 165 14.95 -6.67 7.14
N VAL A 166 15.42 -7.88 6.86
CA VAL A 166 14.88 -8.74 5.80
C VAL A 166 14.46 -10.06 6.42
N GLU A 167 13.20 -10.43 6.22
CA GLU A 167 12.62 -11.68 6.72
C GLU A 167 11.97 -12.45 5.56
N SER A 168 11.98 -13.77 5.66
CA SER A 168 11.23 -14.59 4.70
C SER A 168 9.74 -14.51 5.06
N VAL A 169 8.87 -14.29 4.08
CA VAL A 169 7.46 -14.00 4.41
C VAL A 169 6.74 -15.26 4.94
N ASP A 170 7.21 -16.47 4.64
CA ASP A 170 6.64 -17.71 5.20
C ASP A 170 6.78 -17.82 6.72
N GLU A 171 7.77 -17.15 7.33
CA GLU A 171 7.92 -17.06 8.78
C GLU A 171 6.81 -16.21 9.43
N VAL A 172 6.20 -15.32 8.63
CA VAL A 172 5.13 -14.40 9.05
C VAL A 172 3.80 -14.68 8.34
N GLY A 173 3.67 -15.83 7.66
CA GLY A 173 2.42 -16.34 7.08
C GLY A 173 2.18 -16.07 5.60
N GLY A 174 3.15 -15.57 4.85
CA GLY A 174 3.10 -15.51 3.37
C GLY A 174 3.71 -16.74 2.70
N ARG A 175 4.11 -16.61 1.43
CA ARG A 175 4.70 -17.72 0.67
C ARG A 175 6.21 -17.75 0.82
N ALA A 176 6.79 -18.95 0.75
CA ALA A 176 8.22 -19.17 0.94
C ALA A 176 9.12 -18.55 -0.16
N TRP A 177 8.55 -18.16 -1.30
CA TRP A 177 9.27 -17.45 -2.36
C TRP A 177 9.16 -15.92 -2.24
N GLU A 178 8.42 -15.41 -1.27
CA GLU A 178 8.28 -13.98 -1.00
C GLU A 178 9.24 -13.55 0.10
N LEU A 179 9.62 -12.28 0.08
CA LEU A 179 10.47 -11.61 1.06
C LEU A 179 9.80 -10.32 1.51
N ILE A 180 9.93 -10.01 2.80
CA ILE A 180 9.58 -8.70 3.35
C ILE A 180 10.84 -7.98 3.80
N ALA A 181 11.00 -6.76 3.33
CA ALA A 181 12.04 -5.85 3.79
C ALA A 181 11.40 -4.72 4.58
N LEU A 182 11.78 -4.61 5.85
CA LEU A 182 11.36 -3.56 6.76
C LEU A 182 12.49 -2.56 6.88
N ALA A 183 12.31 -1.41 6.22
CA ALA A 183 13.25 -0.31 6.30
C ALA A 183 12.79 0.69 7.37
N ARG A 184 13.63 0.95 8.37
CA ARG A 184 13.42 1.97 9.40
C ARG A 184 14.43 3.09 9.22
N LYS A 185 13.95 4.34 9.31
CA LYS A 185 14.82 5.51 9.20
C LYS A 185 15.81 5.53 10.35
N LYS A 186 17.10 5.72 10.06
CA LYS A 186 18.11 5.85 11.12
C LYS A 186 17.84 7.13 11.89
N ALA A 187 17.98 7.08 13.21
CA ALA A 187 17.94 8.30 14.03
C ALA A 187 19.00 9.28 13.51
N ALA A 188 18.61 10.55 13.37
CA ALA A 188 19.55 11.61 13.07
C ALA A 188 20.63 11.61 14.16
N ARG A 189 21.89 11.51 13.74
CA ARG A 189 23.04 11.71 14.64
C ARG A 189 23.18 13.19 14.96
#